data_AF-A0A401ZZG8-F1
#
_entry.id   AF-A0A401ZZG8-F1
#
_cell.length_a   1.000
_cell.length_b   1.000
_cell.length_c   1.000
_cell.angle_alpha   90.00
_cell.angle_beta   90.00
_cell.angle_gamma   90.00
#
_symmetry.space_group_name_H-M   'P 1'
#
loop_
_entity.id
_entity.type
_entity.pdbx_description
1 polymer ?
#
loop_
_entity_poly.entity_id
_entity_poly.type
_entity_poly.pdbx_seq_one_letter_code
_entity_poly.pdbx_strand_id
1 'polypeptide(L)'
;MSDMLRLTPRFRKRVIELSFEEKAQLNTMIDLLIPSDKDFPAPSSLHLTDELLRHLQPNAEHKTTLLLNEKRLRTVLHELNLHAGGSFCLAGSEKQQVLMRNLEKREPAFFQALWSLVSHSYYALLATSWHSRVS
;
A
#
# COMPACT_ATOMS: atom_id res chain seq x y z
N MET A 1 -14.02 43.19 -26.99
CA MET A 1 -12.72 42.50 -26.97
C MET A 1 -12.74 41.61 -25.75
N SER A 2 -12.95 40.31 -25.95
CA SER A 2 -13.30 39.36 -24.88
C SER A 2 -12.05 38.67 -24.37
N ASP A 3 -11.70 38.93 -23.11
CA ASP A 3 -10.69 38.18 -22.37
C ASP A 3 -11.19 36.75 -22.13
N MET A 4 -10.77 35.83 -23.01
CA MET A 4 -10.85 34.39 -22.78
C MET A 4 -9.80 33.99 -21.75
N LEU A 5 -10.12 34.15 -20.47
CA LEU A 5 -9.38 33.49 -19.40
C LEU A 5 -9.60 31.97 -19.53
N ARG A 6 -8.61 31.31 -20.15
CA ARG A 6 -8.42 29.86 -20.15
C ARG A 6 -8.38 29.37 -18.71
N LEU A 7 -9.51 28.84 -18.24
CA LEU A 7 -9.55 27.97 -17.06
C LEU A 7 -8.80 26.68 -17.41
N THR A 8 -7.50 26.64 -17.18
CA THR A 8 -6.76 25.38 -17.09
C THR A 8 -7.37 24.55 -15.97
N PRO A 9 -7.90 23.33 -16.22
CA PRO A 9 -8.28 22.47 -15.14
C PRO A 9 -7.00 22.06 -14.43
N ARG A 10 -6.77 22.59 -13.22
CA ARG A 10 -5.81 22.02 -12.28
C ARG A 10 -6.28 20.59 -12.04
N PHE A 11 -5.64 19.61 -12.66
CA PHE A 11 -5.77 18.20 -12.32
C PHE A 11 -5.42 18.07 -10.84
N ARG A 12 -6.43 18.20 -9.95
CA ARG A 12 -6.29 17.80 -8.56
C ARG A 12 -5.94 16.32 -8.61
N LYS A 13 -4.68 15.98 -8.30
CA LYS A 13 -4.26 14.59 -8.08
C LYS A 13 -5.28 13.99 -7.12
N ARG A 14 -6.12 13.08 -7.62
CA ARG A 14 -7.10 12.39 -6.78
C ARG A 14 -6.30 11.55 -5.81
N VAL A 15 -6.37 11.90 -4.53
CA VAL A 15 -5.81 11.07 -3.47
C VAL A 15 -6.56 9.75 -3.50
N ILE A 16 -5.84 8.64 -3.52
CA ILE A 16 -6.47 7.32 -3.39
C ILE A 16 -6.96 7.21 -1.95
N GLU A 17 -8.28 7.19 -1.78
CA GLU A 17 -8.90 7.07 -0.47
C GLU A 17 -9.42 5.65 -0.27
N LEU A 18 -8.71 4.87 0.56
CA LEU A 18 -9.20 3.58 1.03
C LEU A 18 -10.21 3.78 2.17
N SER A 19 -11.25 2.94 2.20
CA SER A 19 -12.15 2.82 3.35
C SER A 19 -11.40 2.37 4.60
N PHE A 20 -11.99 2.57 5.78
CA PHE A 20 -11.39 2.15 7.05
C PHE A 20 -11.03 0.66 7.05
N GLU A 21 -11.90 -0.18 6.49
CA GLU A 21 -11.67 -1.62 6.42
C GLU A 21 -10.52 -1.97 5.46
N GLU A 22 -10.48 -1.37 4.28
CA GLU A 22 -9.38 -1.57 3.31
C GLU A 22 -8.04 -1.09 3.87
N LYS A 23 -8.03 0.02 4.62
CA LYS A 23 -6.81 0.49 5.31
C LYS A 23 -6.35 -0.49 6.38
N ALA A 24 -7.28 -1.02 7.18
CA ALA A 24 -6.95 -2.01 8.20
C ALA A 24 -6.37 -3.28 7.57
N GLN A 25 -6.96 -3.77 6.47
CA GLN A 25 -6.46 -4.94 5.73
C GLN A 25 -5.08 -4.70 5.15
N LEU A 26 -4.87 -3.55 4.51
CA LEU A 26 -3.56 -3.20 3.96
C LEU A 26 -2.51 -3.12 5.08
N ASN A 27 -2.82 -2.50 6.22
CA ASN A 27 -1.92 -2.50 7.38
C ASN A 27 -1.59 -3.92 7.87
N THR A 28 -2.61 -4.79 7.99
CA THR A 28 -2.38 -6.20 8.35
C THR A 28 -1.48 -6.90 7.34
N MET A 29 -1.68 -6.68 6.04
CA MET A 29 -0.80 -7.24 5.01
C MET A 29 0.64 -6.75 5.19
N ILE A 30 0.85 -5.44 5.39
CA ILE A 30 2.18 -4.86 5.57
C ILE A 30 2.88 -5.46 6.79
N ASP A 31 2.19 -5.60 7.92
CA ASP A 31 2.74 -6.22 9.14
C ASP A 31 3.09 -7.70 8.94
N LEU A 32 2.37 -8.41 8.07
CA LEU A 32 2.71 -9.80 7.70
C LEU A 32 3.89 -9.88 6.73
N LEU A 33 4.10 -8.84 5.92
CA LEU A 33 5.21 -8.76 4.98
C LEU A 33 6.52 -8.43 5.72
N ILE A 34 6.55 -7.33 6.47
CA ILE A 34 7.76 -6.93 7.19
C ILE A 34 7.65 -7.40 8.65
N PRO A 35 8.40 -8.44 9.06
CA PRO A 35 8.41 -8.87 10.44
C PRO A 35 8.99 -7.75 11.32
N SER A 36 8.28 -7.43 12.39
CA SER A 36 8.81 -6.57 13.45
C SER A 36 9.68 -7.38 14.41
N ASP A 37 10.79 -6.80 14.87
CA ASP A 37 11.62 -7.35 15.93
C ASP A 37 12.07 -6.23 16.88
N LYS A 38 12.85 -6.54 17.92
CA LYS A 38 13.31 -5.58 18.93
C LYS A 38 14.01 -4.35 18.35
N ASP A 39 14.67 -4.51 17.21
CA ASP A 39 15.42 -3.45 16.54
C ASP A 39 14.61 -2.75 15.42
N PHE A 40 13.43 -3.29 15.07
CA PHE A 40 12.65 -2.89 13.91
C PHE A 40 11.17 -2.68 14.29
N PRO A 41 10.68 -1.43 14.36
CA PRO A 41 9.31 -1.15 14.78
C PRO A 41 8.30 -1.76 13.80
N ALA A 42 7.11 -2.09 14.31
CA ALA A 42 6.04 -2.61 13.48
C ALA A 42 5.71 -1.64 12.34
N PRO A 43 5.58 -2.10 11.08
CA PRO A 43 5.27 -1.24 9.94
C PRO A 43 4.02 -0.37 10.14
N SER A 44 2.98 -0.93 10.78
CA SER A 44 1.76 -0.21 11.16
C SER A 44 1.99 0.99 12.08
N SER A 45 3.07 1.00 12.88
CA SER A 45 3.45 2.15 13.72
C SER A 45 4.03 3.33 12.94
N LEU A 46 4.41 3.12 11.67
CA LEU A 46 5.06 4.11 10.81
C LEU A 46 4.09 4.77 9.81
N HIS A 47 2.77 4.54 9.93
CA HIS A 47 1.74 5.09 9.03
C HIS A 47 2.02 4.87 7.53
N LEU A 48 2.64 3.73 7.19
CA LEU A 48 3.12 3.46 5.83
C LEU A 48 2.02 3.46 4.77
N THR A 49 0.80 3.09 5.16
CA THR A 49 -0.34 3.03 4.23
C THR A 49 -0.52 4.32 3.45
N ASP A 50 -0.44 5.50 4.08
CA ASP A 50 -0.66 6.77 3.38
C ASP A 50 0.54 7.15 2.47
N GLU A 51 1.75 6.67 2.75
CA GLU A 51 2.91 6.79 1.85
C GLU A 51 2.76 5.86 0.64
N LEU A 52 2.36 4.61 0.85
CA LEU A 52 2.13 3.64 -0.22
C LEU A 52 1.06 4.14 -1.19
N LEU A 53 -0.06 4.65 -0.69
CA LEU A 53 -1.14 5.19 -1.51
C LEU A 53 -0.71 6.38 -2.36
N ARG A 54 0.28 7.18 -1.91
CA ARG A 54 0.87 8.25 -2.73
C ARG A 54 1.64 7.69 -3.92
N HIS A 55 2.36 6.59 -3.76
CA HIS A 55 3.08 5.92 -4.84
C HIS A 55 2.17 5.23 -5.87
N LEU A 56 0.94 4.88 -5.48
CA LEU A 56 -0.04 4.29 -6.40
C LEU A 56 -0.74 5.31 -7.31
N GLN A 57 -0.56 6.60 -7.06
CA GLN A 57 -1.16 7.63 -7.90
C GLN A 57 -0.51 7.62 -9.29
N PRO A 58 -1.30 7.59 -10.37
CA PRO A 58 -0.75 7.72 -11.71
C PRO A 58 -0.09 9.10 -11.85
N ASN A 59 1.24 9.11 -11.97
CA ASN A 59 1.96 10.33 -12.32
C ASN A 59 1.69 10.63 -13.80
N ALA A 60 1.38 11.88 -14.14
CA ALA A 60 1.01 12.31 -15.49
C ALA A 60 2.09 11.98 -16.56
N GLU A 61 3.33 11.74 -16.14
CA GLU A 61 4.47 11.42 -17.00
C GLU A 61 4.71 9.91 -17.15
N HIS A 62 4.10 9.05 -16.32
CA HIS A 62 4.33 7.60 -16.32
C HIS A 62 3.00 6.86 -16.49
N LYS A 63 2.55 6.77 -17.75
CA LYS A 63 1.45 5.89 -18.21
C LYS A 63 1.83 4.41 -18.22
N THR A 64 2.89 4.02 -17.53
CA THR A 64 3.21 2.61 -17.33
C THR A 64 2.13 2.01 -16.47
N THR A 65 1.49 0.94 -16.97
CA THR A 65 0.54 0.13 -16.20
C THR A 65 1.27 -0.38 -14.96
N LEU A 66 1.16 0.35 -13.84
CA LEU A 66 1.81 -0.06 -12.61
C LEU A 66 1.21 -1.42 -12.25
N LEU A 67 2.08 -2.42 -12.13
CA LEU A 67 1.72 -3.77 -11.67
C LEU A 67 0.95 -3.69 -10.34
N LEU A 68 1.24 -2.66 -9.55
CA LEU A 68 0.49 -2.24 -8.39
C LEU A 68 -0.25 -0.92 -8.69
N ASN A 69 -1.58 -0.96 -8.80
CA ASN A 69 -2.43 0.22 -8.97
C ASN A 69 -3.66 0.11 -8.07
N GLU A 70 -4.37 1.22 -7.88
CA GLU A 70 -5.55 1.28 -7.00
C GLU A 70 -6.55 0.17 -7.28
N LYS A 71 -6.93 -0.02 -8.56
CA LYS A 71 -7.95 -1.01 -8.93
C LYS A 71 -7.51 -2.42 -8.55
N ARG A 72 -6.27 -2.81 -8.89
CA ARG A 72 -5.73 -4.12 -8.53
C ARG A 72 -5.62 -4.30 -7.01
N LEU A 73 -5.19 -3.26 -6.29
CA LEU A 73 -5.12 -3.29 -4.83
C LEU A 73 -6.49 -3.58 -4.22
N ARG A 74 -7.52 -2.82 -4.60
CA ARG A 74 -8.89 -3.02 -4.10
C ARG A 74 -9.44 -4.40 -4.42
N THR A 75 -9.17 -4.92 -5.63
CA THR A 75 -9.55 -6.29 -6.00
C THR A 75 -8.88 -7.32 -5.09
N VAL A 76 -7.58 -7.20 -4.85
CA VAL A 76 -6.85 -8.12 -3.96
C VAL A 76 -7.38 -8.06 -2.53
N LEU A 77 -7.61 -6.86 -1.98
CA LEU A 77 -8.18 -6.68 -0.64
C LEU A 77 -9.55 -7.36 -0.52
N HIS A 78 -10.43 -7.13 -1.49
CA HIS A 78 -11.74 -7.77 -1.54
C HIS A 78 -11.65 -9.29 -1.61
N GLU A 79 -10.77 -9.83 -2.46
CA GLU A 79 -10.59 -11.28 -2.58
C GLU A 79 -10.02 -11.91 -1.31
N LEU A 80 -9.08 -11.25 -0.63
CA LEU A 80 -8.56 -11.73 0.66
C LEU A 80 -9.67 -11.84 1.70
N ASN A 81 -10.56 -10.85 1.76
CA ASN A 81 -11.75 -10.89 2.59
C ASN A 81 -12.67 -12.08 2.25
N LEU A 82 -12.97 -12.28 0.95
CA LEU A 82 -13.80 -13.39 0.51
C LEU A 82 -13.20 -14.75 0.91
N HIS A 83 -11.91 -14.95 0.64
CA HIS A 83 -11.20 -16.20 0.99
C HIS A 83 -11.03 -16.38 2.51
N ALA A 84 -11.02 -15.29 3.27
CA ALA A 84 -11.04 -15.33 4.73
C ALA A 84 -12.41 -15.72 5.31
N GLY A 85 -13.48 -15.70 4.52
CA GLY A 85 -14.85 -15.94 4.98
C GLY A 85 -15.53 -14.67 5.52
N GLY A 86 -15.08 -13.49 5.07
CA GLY A 86 -15.68 -12.20 5.40
C GLY A 86 -14.63 -11.14 5.68
N SER A 87 -13.80 -11.35 6.70
CA SER A 87 -12.77 -10.39 7.12
C SER A 87 -11.41 -11.03 7.24
N PHE A 88 -10.47 -10.57 6.41
CA PHE A 88 -9.07 -10.98 6.46
C PHE A 88 -8.40 -10.62 7.79
N CYS A 89 -8.67 -9.42 8.32
CA CYS A 89 -8.11 -8.96 9.58
C CYS A 89 -8.54 -9.81 10.79
N LEU A 90 -9.75 -10.37 10.77
CA LEU A 90 -10.28 -11.22 11.84
C LEU A 90 -9.89 -12.70 11.69
N ALA A 91 -9.33 -13.09 10.56
CA ALA A 91 -8.81 -14.45 10.39
C ALA A 91 -7.62 -14.68 11.32
N GLY A 92 -7.49 -15.90 11.86
CA GLY A 92 -6.32 -16.28 12.66
C GLY A 92 -5.01 -16.14 11.86
N SER A 93 -3.89 -15.85 12.53
CA SER A 93 -2.62 -15.54 11.89
C SER A 93 -2.13 -16.61 10.92
N GLU A 94 -2.35 -17.90 11.23
CA GLU A 94 -2.02 -19.00 10.32
C GLU A 94 -2.81 -18.90 9.00
N LYS A 95 -4.12 -18.62 9.09
CA LYS A 95 -4.98 -18.44 7.91
C LYS A 95 -4.56 -17.22 7.12
N GLN A 96 -4.24 -16.10 7.77
CA GLN A 96 -3.72 -14.91 7.11
C GLN A 96 -2.43 -15.19 6.33
N GLN A 97 -1.48 -15.91 6.93
CA GLN A 97 -0.23 -16.32 6.30
C GLN A 97 -0.45 -17.24 5.09
N VAL A 98 -1.36 -18.21 5.21
CA VAL A 98 -1.74 -19.09 4.08
C VAL A 98 -2.35 -18.28 2.93
N LEU A 99 -3.24 -17.34 3.23
CA LEU A 99 -3.84 -16.47 2.22
C LEU A 99 -2.81 -15.57 1.54
N MET A 100 -1.84 -15.03 2.28
CA MET A 100 -0.74 -14.25 1.72
C MET A 100 0.14 -15.09 0.78
N ARG A 101 0.49 -16.34 1.16
CA ARG A 101 1.23 -17.26 0.28
C ARG A 101 0.44 -17.65 -0.97
N ASN A 102 -0.87 -17.80 -0.85
CA ASN A 102 -1.73 -18.08 -2.00
C ASN A 102 -1.82 -16.88 -2.95
N LEU A 103 -1.87 -15.66 -2.40
CA LEU A 103 -1.80 -14.43 -3.17
C LEU A 103 -0.47 -14.34 -3.93
N GLU A 104 0.66 -14.60 -3.27
CA GLU A 104 1.99 -14.61 -3.88
C GLU A 104 2.06 -15.58 -5.07
N LYS A 105 1.53 -16.81 -4.90
CA LYS A 105 1.52 -17.81 -5.98
C LYS A 105 0.64 -17.42 -7.16
N ARG A 106 -0.53 -16.83 -6.89
CA ARG A 106 -1.53 -16.49 -7.91
C ARG A 106 -1.19 -15.21 -8.66
N GLU A 107 -0.67 -14.21 -7.95
CA GLU A 107 -0.41 -12.86 -8.44
C GLU A 107 1.03 -12.42 -8.12
N PRO A 108 2.06 -13.14 -8.59
CA PRO A 108 3.45 -12.92 -8.17
C PRO A 108 3.97 -11.53 -8.51
N ALA A 109 3.58 -10.98 -9.67
CA ALA A 109 4.00 -9.64 -10.09
C ALA A 109 3.40 -8.53 -9.22
N PHE A 110 2.14 -8.69 -8.78
CA PHE A 110 1.51 -7.76 -7.83
C PHE A 110 2.17 -7.87 -6.47
N PHE A 111 2.35 -9.11 -5.98
CA PHE A 111 2.94 -9.37 -4.67
C PHE A 111 4.36 -8.80 -4.59
N GLN A 112 5.18 -9.03 -5.61
CA GLN A 112 6.54 -8.51 -5.67
C GLN A 112 6.58 -6.97 -5.73
N ALA A 113 5.66 -6.34 -6.47
CA ALA A 113 5.56 -4.89 -6.52
C ALA A 113 5.15 -4.31 -5.15
N LEU A 114 4.17 -4.93 -4.49
CA LEU A 114 3.74 -4.55 -3.14
C LEU A 114 4.89 -4.70 -2.14
N TRP A 115 5.53 -5.87 -2.12
CA TRP A 115 6.70 -6.15 -1.29
C TRP A 115 7.78 -5.09 -1.46
N SER A 116 8.22 -4.87 -2.70
CA SER A 116 9.31 -3.95 -3.01
C SER A 116 8.98 -2.52 -2.56
N LEU A 117 7.75 -2.07 -2.78
CA LEU A 117 7.30 -0.76 -2.37
C LEU A 117 7.26 -0.63 -0.84
N VAL A 118 6.65 -1.61 -0.17
CA VAL A 118 6.54 -1.67 1.29
C VAL A 118 7.91 -1.69 1.96
N SER A 119 8.82 -2.56 1.50
CA SER A 119 10.19 -2.63 2.01
C SER A 119 10.95 -1.32 1.77
N HIS A 120 10.86 -0.76 0.56
CA HIS A 120 11.54 0.50 0.25
C HIS A 120 11.05 1.64 1.15
N SER A 121 9.73 1.84 1.25
CA SER A 121 9.14 2.89 2.10
C SER A 121 9.52 2.70 3.57
N TYR A 122 9.47 1.46 4.07
CA TYR A 122 9.83 1.13 5.46
C TYR A 122 11.29 1.50 5.77
N TYR A 123 12.24 0.99 4.98
CA TYR A 123 13.66 1.23 5.25
C TYR A 123 14.08 2.68 4.94
N ALA A 124 13.44 3.36 4.00
CA ALA A 124 13.66 4.80 3.77
C ALA A 124 13.23 5.64 4.99
N LEU A 125 12.10 5.32 5.62
CA LEU A 125 11.64 5.98 6.83
C LEU A 125 12.52 5.66 8.05
N LEU A 126 13.00 4.42 8.16
CA LEU A 126 14.00 4.10 9.17
C LEU A 126 15.28 4.92 8.94
N ALA A 127 15.84 4.93 7.73
CA ALA A 127 17.05 5.69 7.46
C ALA A 127 16.92 7.18 7.85
N THR A 128 15.79 7.82 7.53
CA THR A 128 15.55 9.23 7.88
C THR A 128 15.31 9.47 9.38
N SER A 129 14.60 8.56 10.05
CA SER A 129 14.36 8.66 11.51
C SER A 129 15.61 8.37 12.34
N TRP A 130 16.51 7.52 11.87
CA TRP A 130 17.80 7.25 12.52
C TRP A 130 18.77 8.43 12.37
N HIS A 131 18.85 9.07 11.20
CA HIS A 131 19.69 10.27 11.02
C HIS A 131 19.25 11.42 11.94
N SER A 132 17.95 11.57 12.18
CA SER A 132 17.38 12.59 13.08
C SER A 132 17.66 12.34 14.57
N ARG A 133 18.10 11.13 14.97
CA ARG A 133 18.45 10.82 16.37
C ARG A 133 19.95 10.90 16.66
N VAL A 134 20.78 10.88 15.62
CA VAL A 134 22.25 10.92 15.70
C VAL A 134 22.80 12.32 15.41
N SER A 135 21.95 13.25 14.98
CA SER A 135 22.25 14.69 14.80
C SER A 135 21.80 15.48 16.02
#